data_AF-A0A1G7MP61-F1
#
_entry.id   AF-A0A1G7MP61-F1
#
_cell.length_a   1.000
_cell.length_b   1.000
_cell.length_c   1.000
_cell.angle_alpha   90.00
_cell.angle_beta   90.00
_cell.angle_gamma   90.00
#
_symmetry.space_group_name_H-M   'P 1'
#
loop_
_entity.id
_entity.type
_entity.pdbx_description
1 polymer ?
#
loop_
_entity_poly.entity_id
_entity_poly.type
_entity_poly.pdbx_seq_one_letter_code
_entity_poly.pdbx_strand_id
1 'polypeptide(L)'
;MSPAIQLLLIQIMQTVARLHGNPDYQVFCTSFGNCGLFKVEIYPRNADWHTPGYLPTKLAYASARWSQLQWPTGADELLKAPEERFIRELAFMRAALMAYLPAEAIEAEVAA
;
A
#
# COMPACT_ATOMS: atom_id res chain seq x y z
N MET A 1 6.81 0.57 17.32
CA MET A 1 6.90 0.88 15.88
C MET A 1 7.99 1.93 15.70
N SER A 2 8.97 1.70 14.83
CA SER A 2 10.12 2.60 14.70
C SER A 2 9.80 3.86 13.88
N PRO A 3 10.59 4.94 14.03
CA PRO A 3 10.42 6.16 13.24
C PRO A 3 10.53 5.94 11.73
N ALA A 4 11.43 5.04 11.28
CA ALA A 4 11.59 4.74 9.86
C ALA A 4 10.32 4.15 9.24
N ILE A 5 9.66 3.24 9.95
CA ILE A 5 8.37 2.67 9.55
C ILE A 5 7.29 3.75 9.51
N GLN A 6 7.22 4.60 10.54
CA GLN A 6 6.23 5.68 10.62
C GLN A 6 6.37 6.65 9.43
N LEU A 7 7.60 7.05 9.11
CA LEU A 7 7.91 7.90 7.96
C LEU A 7 7.51 7.25 6.64
N LEU A 8 7.83 5.97 6.43
CA LEU A 8 7.44 5.25 5.22
C LEU A 8 5.92 5.15 5.08
N LEU A 9 5.19 4.88 6.16
CA LEU A 9 3.73 4.87 6.14
C LEU A 9 3.14 6.24 5.79
N ILE A 10 3.68 7.33 6.35
CA ILE A 10 3.26 8.69 6.02
C ILE A 10 3.49 8.98 4.53
N GLN A 11 4.67 8.66 4.02
CA GLN A 11 5.00 8.84 2.61
C GLN A 11 4.04 8.05 1.71
N ILE A 12 3.77 6.78 2.03
CA ILE A 12 2.81 5.95 1.29
C ILE A 12 1.41 6.58 1.33
N MET A 13 0.93 7.04 2.50
CA MET A 13 -0.38 7.71 2.61
C MET A 13 -0.46 8.98 1.76
N GLN A 14 0.61 9.77 1.70
CA GLN A 14 0.71 10.94 0.84
C GLN A 14 0.69 10.57 -0.64
N THR A 15 1.43 9.53 -1.06
CA THR A 15 1.41 9.01 -2.43
C THR A 15 0.01 8.51 -2.81
N VAL A 16 -0.66 7.77 -1.92
CA VAL A 16 -2.03 7.29 -2.13
C VAL A 16 -3.01 8.45 -2.28
N ALA A 17 -2.89 9.49 -1.45
CA ALA A 17 -3.73 10.68 -1.56
C ALA A 17 -3.56 11.39 -2.93
N ARG A 18 -2.33 11.45 -3.46
CA ARG A 18 -2.06 11.97 -4.80
C ARG A 18 -2.69 11.08 -5.89
N LEU A 19 -2.56 9.77 -5.76
CA LEU A 19 -3.17 8.80 -6.69
C LEU A 19 -4.71 8.90 -6.72
N HIS A 20 -5.35 9.16 -5.57
CA HIS A 20 -6.79 9.43 -5.52
C HIS A 20 -7.22 10.67 -6.29
N GLY A 21 -6.32 11.65 -6.45
CA GLY A 21 -6.57 12.83 -7.27
C GLY A 21 -6.42 12.58 -8.78
N ASN A 22 -5.89 11.43 -9.20
CA ASN A 22 -5.71 11.12 -10.61
C ASN A 22 -7.06 10.72 -11.25
N PRO A 23 -7.55 11.44 -12.27
CA PRO A 23 -8.85 11.16 -12.90
C PRO A 23 -8.91 9.84 -13.68
N ASP A 24 -7.78 9.18 -13.93
CA ASP A 24 -7.71 7.94 -14.73
C ASP A 24 -7.88 6.66 -13.89
N TYR A 25 -7.86 6.79 -12.56
CA TYR A 25 -7.85 5.64 -11.65
C TYR A 25 -9.00 5.67 -10.64
N GLN A 26 -9.42 4.48 -10.21
CA GLN A 26 -10.09 4.28 -8.93
C GLN A 26 -9.10 3.61 -7.98
N VAL A 27 -8.86 4.23 -6.82
CA VAL A 27 -7.89 3.73 -5.83
C VAL A 27 -8.65 3.23 -4.61
N PHE A 28 -8.32 2.04 -4.14
CA PHE A 28 -8.87 1.46 -2.92
C PHE A 28 -7.74 1.24 -1.91
N CYS A 29 -7.92 1.78 -0.73
CA CYS A 29 -6.99 1.62 0.38
C CYS A 29 -7.67 0.84 1.50
N THR A 30 -7.06 -0.24 1.96
CA THR A 30 -7.58 -1.06 3.06
C THR A 30 -6.52 -1.24 4.13
N SER A 31 -6.89 -0.94 5.36
CA SER A 31 -6.06 -1.19 6.55
C SER A 31 -6.79 -2.12 7.51
N PHE A 32 -6.13 -3.20 7.94
CA PHE A 32 -6.63 -4.08 8.98
C PHE A 32 -5.77 -3.95 10.25
N GLY A 33 -6.34 -3.34 11.29
CA GLY A 33 -5.61 -3.05 12.54
C GLY A 33 -5.12 -4.29 13.28
N ASN A 34 -5.87 -5.39 13.24
CA ASN A 34 -5.55 -6.61 14.01
C ASN A 34 -4.39 -7.43 13.42
N CYS A 35 -4.17 -7.36 12.11
CA CYS A 35 -3.14 -8.15 11.42
C CYS A 35 -2.08 -7.28 10.75
N GLY A 36 -2.05 -5.98 11.11
CA GLY A 36 -1.18 -4.96 10.53
C GLY A 36 -1.05 -5.13 9.03
N LEU A 37 -2.17 -5.14 8.32
CA LEU A 37 -2.15 -5.23 6.87
C LEU A 37 -2.51 -3.86 6.32
N PHE A 38 -1.64 -3.31 5.50
CA PHE A 38 -1.92 -2.14 4.69
C PHE A 38 -1.84 -2.53 3.22
N LYS A 39 -2.88 -2.19 2.47
CA LYS A 39 -3.06 -2.64 1.10
C LYS A 39 -3.63 -1.50 0.27
N VAL A 40 -3.07 -1.33 -0.93
CA VAL A 40 -3.52 -0.38 -1.94
C VAL A 40 -3.76 -1.13 -3.24
N GLU A 41 -4.92 -0.88 -3.84
CA GLU A 41 -5.34 -1.42 -5.12
C GLU A 41 -5.70 -0.28 -6.06
N ILE A 42 -5.22 -0.37 -7.30
CA ILE A 42 -5.50 0.61 -8.35
C ILE A 42 -6.29 -0.09 -9.45
N TYR A 43 -7.39 0.52 -9.85
CA TYR A 43 -8.28 0.05 -10.90
C TYR A 43 -8.46 1.12 -11.97
N PRO A 44 -8.89 0.74 -13.19
CA PRO A 44 -9.29 1.72 -14.20
C PRO A 44 -10.44 2.60 -13.69
N ARG A 45 -10.50 3.87 -14.13
CA ARG A 45 -11.59 4.80 -13.80
C ARG A 45 -13.00 4.21 -13.98
N ASN A 46 -13.19 3.37 -14.99
CA ASN A 46 -14.46 2.77 -15.36
C ASN A 46 -14.69 1.37 -14.75
N ALA A 47 -13.93 0.98 -13.74
CA ALA A 47 -14.16 -0.25 -13.01
C ALA A 47 -15.57 -0.24 -12.38
N ASP A 48 -16.40 -1.21 -12.77
CA ASP A 48 -17.75 -1.38 -12.25
C ASP A 48 -17.79 -2.46 -11.16
N TRP A 49 -18.26 -2.05 -9.99
CA TRP A 49 -18.39 -2.88 -8.79
C TRP A 49 -19.82 -3.36 -8.55
N HIS A 50 -20.78 -2.87 -9.34
CA HIS A 50 -22.20 -3.17 -9.17
C HIS A 50 -22.63 -4.44 -9.91
N THR A 51 -21.85 -4.92 -10.87
CA THR A 51 -22.13 -6.16 -11.59
C THR A 51 -21.91 -7.38 -10.68
N PRO A 52 -22.97 -8.12 -10.29
CA PRO A 52 -22.83 -9.29 -9.42
C PRO A 52 -21.96 -10.37 -10.06
N GLY A 53 -20.99 -10.89 -9.33
CA GLY A 53 -20.06 -11.91 -9.81
C GLY A 53 -18.91 -11.38 -10.68
N TYR A 54 -18.86 -10.08 -10.98
CA TYR A 54 -17.73 -9.44 -11.64
C TYR A 54 -16.83 -8.76 -10.60
N LEU A 55 -15.55 -9.10 -10.63
CA LEU A 55 -14.51 -8.39 -9.89
C LEU A 55 -13.66 -7.66 -10.92
N PRO A 56 -13.61 -6.31 -10.89
CA PRO A 56 -12.75 -5.55 -11.77
C PRO A 56 -11.30 -6.03 -11.70
N THR A 57 -10.62 -6.03 -12.84
CA THR A 57 -9.19 -6.37 -12.88
C THR A 57 -8.38 -5.18 -12.37
N LYS A 58 -7.46 -5.44 -11.45
CA LYS A 58 -6.54 -4.43 -10.90
C LYS A 58 -5.50 -4.06 -11.96
N LEU A 59 -5.22 -2.78 -12.10
CA LEU A 59 -4.03 -2.28 -12.80
C LEU A 59 -2.78 -2.47 -11.95
N ALA A 60 -2.92 -2.30 -10.64
CA ALA A 60 -1.83 -2.40 -9.69
C ALA A 60 -2.29 -2.89 -8.32
N TYR A 61 -1.36 -3.52 -7.60
CA TYR A 61 -1.55 -3.97 -6.23
C TYR A 61 -0.25 -3.81 -5.46
N ALA A 62 -0.32 -3.24 -4.26
CA ALA A 62 0.78 -3.24 -3.31
C ALA A 62 0.26 -3.48 -1.90
N SER A 63 0.98 -4.27 -1.10
CA SER A 63 0.63 -4.52 0.29
C SER A 63 1.85 -4.71 1.15
N ALA A 64 1.75 -4.24 2.40
CA ALA A 64 2.69 -4.52 3.46
C ALA A 64 1.95 -5.17 4.63
N ARG A 65 2.51 -6.25 5.18
CA ARG A 65 1.89 -6.98 6.30
C ARG A 65 2.86 -7.07 7.47
N TRP A 66 2.40 -6.70 8.65
CA TRP A 66 3.11 -6.81 9.91
C TRP A 66 2.18 -7.37 10.99
N SER A 67 2.64 -8.31 11.82
CA SER A 67 1.85 -8.73 12.98
C SER A 67 2.37 -8.03 14.22
N GLN A 68 1.48 -7.37 14.97
CA GLN A 68 1.76 -6.98 16.36
C GLN A 68 1.25 -8.03 17.36
N LEU A 69 0.40 -8.96 16.90
CA LEU A 69 -0.13 -10.02 17.73
C LEU A 69 0.75 -11.26 17.62
N GLN A 70 1.32 -11.67 18.75
CA GLN A 70 1.78 -13.04 18.94
C GLN A 70 0.53 -13.92 18.99
N TRP A 71 0.24 -14.63 17.90
CA TRP A 71 -0.78 -15.67 17.96
C TRP A 71 -0.24 -16.82 18.83
N PRO A 72 -0.95 -17.26 19.87
CA PRO A 72 -0.44 -18.24 20.85
C PRO A 72 -0.25 -19.65 20.26
N THR A 73 -0.64 -19.86 19.00
CA THR A 73 -0.56 -21.15 18.31
C THR A 73 0.76 -21.30 17.58
N GLY A 74 1.84 -21.59 18.31
CA GLY A 74 3.03 -22.39 17.94
C GLY A 74 3.68 -22.34 16.53
N ALA A 75 3.26 -21.48 15.60
CA ALA A 75 3.78 -21.33 14.25
C ALA A 75 4.79 -20.18 14.19
N ASP A 76 5.72 -20.20 15.13
CA ASP A 76 6.44 -19.03 15.63
C ASP A 76 7.71 -18.64 14.86
N GLU A 77 7.78 -18.96 13.55
CA GLU A 77 8.90 -18.53 12.68
C GLU A 77 8.47 -17.56 11.55
N LEU A 78 7.20 -17.56 11.14
CA LEU A 78 6.72 -16.67 10.06
C LEU A 78 6.31 -15.27 10.55
N LEU A 79 6.08 -15.09 11.85
CA LEU A 79 5.46 -13.89 12.42
C LEU A 79 6.44 -12.92 13.11
N LYS A 80 7.71 -13.31 13.27
CA LYS A 80 8.82 -12.43 13.68
C LYS A 80 9.62 -11.99 12.46
N ALA A 81 8.95 -11.49 11.43
CA ALA A 81 9.65 -10.85 10.33
C ALA A 81 10.53 -9.73 10.92
N PRO A 82 11.85 -9.73 10.66
CA PRO A 82 12.74 -8.68 11.16
C PRO A 82 12.22 -7.31 10.72
N GLU A 83 12.40 -6.29 11.57
CA GLU A 83 11.98 -4.91 11.27
C GLU A 83 12.45 -4.47 9.87
N GLU A 84 13.65 -4.88 9.48
CA GLU A 84 14.22 -4.65 8.15
C GLU A 84 13.36 -5.19 7.00
N ARG A 85 12.76 -6.38 7.16
CA ARG A 85 11.86 -6.94 6.15
C ARG A 85 10.65 -6.03 5.97
N PHE A 86 10.09 -5.52 7.05
CA PHE A 86 8.95 -4.62 6.98
C PHE A 86 9.31 -3.28 6.35
N ILE A 87 10.47 -2.71 6.68
CA ILE A 87 11.01 -1.52 6.01
C ILE A 87 11.17 -1.77 4.51
N ARG A 88 11.71 -2.93 4.09
CA ARG A 88 11.83 -3.31 2.68
C ARG A 88 10.49 -3.41 1.97
N GLU A 89 9.49 -4.05 2.59
CA GLU A 89 8.14 -4.19 2.03
C GLU A 89 7.46 -2.82 1.86
N LEU A 90 7.56 -1.93 2.86
CA LEU A 90 7.03 -0.57 2.77
C LEU A 90 7.77 0.29 1.74
N ALA A 91 9.10 0.21 1.67
CA ALA A 91 9.89 0.92 0.66
C ALA A 91 9.54 0.46 -0.76
N PHE A 92 9.38 -0.85 -0.97
CA PHE A 92 8.92 -1.41 -2.23
C PHE A 92 7.51 -0.92 -2.57
N MET A 93 6.59 -0.94 -1.61
CA MET A 93 5.22 -0.44 -1.79
C MET A 93 5.21 1.03 -2.21
N ARG A 94 6.01 1.88 -1.55
CA ARG A 94 6.15 3.29 -1.95
C ARG A 94 6.63 3.42 -3.38
N ALA A 95 7.73 2.75 -3.74
CA ALA A 95 8.31 2.81 -5.07
C ALA A 95 7.32 2.32 -6.16
N ALA A 96 6.61 1.23 -5.88
CA ALA A 96 5.59 0.70 -6.78
C ALA A 96 4.45 1.70 -7.01
N LEU A 97 3.98 2.39 -5.96
CA LEU A 97 2.90 3.38 -6.08
C LEU A 97 3.35 4.65 -6.81
N MET A 98 4.61 5.09 -6.63
CA MET A 98 5.15 6.25 -7.34
C MET A 98 5.18 6.04 -8.85
N ALA A 99 5.34 4.81 -9.34
CA ALA A 99 5.30 4.50 -10.77
C ALA A 99 3.94 4.77 -11.44
N TYR A 100 2.86 4.93 -10.65
CA TYR A 100 1.52 5.25 -11.14
C TYR A 100 1.15 6.73 -10.96
N LEU A 101 2.04 7.55 -10.42
CA LEU A 101 1.84 8.99 -10.43
C LEU A 101 2.11 9.56 -11.83
N PRO A 102 1.37 10.59 -12.28
CA PRO A 102 1.71 11.31 -13.50
C PRO A 102 3.11 11.93 -13.37
N ALA A 103 3.85 12.04 -14.48
CA ALA A 103 5.24 12.51 -14.49
C ALA A 103 5.42 13.87 -13.79
N GLU A 104 4.43 14.76 -13.93
CA GLU A 104 4.36 16.08 -13.28
C GLU A 104 4.38 15.99 -11.75
N ALA A 105 3.75 14.96 -11.17
CA ALA A 105 3.72 14.74 -9.73
C ALA A 105 5.02 14.11 -9.20
N ILE A 106 5.80 13.45 -10.06
CA ILE A 106 7.10 12.85 -9.72
C ILE A 106 8.18 13.93 -9.68
N GLU A 107 8.18 14.86 -10.64
CA GLU A 107 9.15 15.97 -10.70
C GLU A 107 9.08 16.89 -9.48
N ALA A 108 7.88 17.14 -8.96
CA ALA A 108 7.67 17.93 -7.75
C ALA A 108 8.21 17.26 -6.46
N GLU A 109 8.43 15.95 -6.46
CA GLU A 109 8.97 15.21 -5.31
C GLU A 109 10.49 15.05 -5.38
N VAL A 110 11.09 15.02 -6.57
CA VAL A 110 12.56 14.98 -6.75
C VAL A 110 13.21 16.35 -6.49
N ALA A 111 12.45 17.43 -6.64
CA ALA A 111 12.92 18.80 -6.40
C ALA A 111 12.82 19.27 -4.92
N ALA A 112 12.21 18.47 -4.03
CA ALA A 112 12.00 18.78 -2.61
C ALA A 112 12.94 17.98 -1.71
#